data_AF-A0A9N9BG95-F1
#
_entry.id   AF-A0A9N9BG95-F1
#
_cell.length_a   1.000
_cell.length_b   1.000
_cell.length_c   1.000
_cell.angle_alpha   90.00
_cell.angle_beta   90.00
_cell.angle_gamma   90.00
#
_symmetry.space_group_name_H-M   'P 1'
#
loop_
_entity.id
_entity.type
_entity.pdbx_description
1 polymer ?
#
loop_
_entity_poly.entity_id
_entity_poly.type
_entity_poly.pdbx_seq_one_letter_code
_entity_poly.pdbx_strand_id
1 'polypeptide(L)'
;VTLAGVVSNWYFYRHEPEHDTSKDIASLSLFRATTNSLGTICLGSLILSTIEFLQWTNYLLRKITKGNNYFCCLSAWLSFIDGIIGNLNNYALIYAGISGESFYTSAIMATKLFHRNLIPGLENDVVTKIVLYIGSIIVALLCGFATFIYAVHSLQSSYGYVAGIFAAIIPYYISQFYTHLMMNTVDAAFLCYAIDFDMNKNHCNKAHEAFYNFNIQ
;
A
#
# COMPACT_ATOMS: atom_id res chain seq x y z
N VAL A 1 -6.23 -2.13 -6.23
CA VAL A 1 -7.40 -2.23 -7.14
C VAL A 1 -8.48 -3.16 -6.59
N THR A 2 -8.23 -4.47 -6.48
CA THR A 2 -9.23 -5.47 -6.02
C THR A 2 -9.72 -5.20 -4.61
N LEU A 3 -8.78 -4.98 -3.68
CA LEU A 3 -9.08 -4.65 -2.29
C LEU A 3 -9.83 -3.31 -2.18
N ALA A 4 -9.47 -2.32 -3.00
CA ALA A 4 -10.18 -1.04 -3.07
C ALA A 4 -11.64 -1.22 -3.55
N GLY A 5 -11.88 -2.11 -4.50
CA GLY A 5 -13.24 -2.49 -4.94
C GLY A 5 -14.06 -3.14 -3.82
N VAL A 6 -13.46 -4.05 -3.04
CA VAL A 6 -14.14 -4.67 -1.89
C VAL A 6 -14.42 -3.66 -0.78
N VAL A 7 -13.44 -2.83 -0.44
CA VAL A 7 -13.55 -1.81 0.62
C VAL A 7 -14.58 -0.75 0.25
N SER A 8 -14.57 -0.26 -0.99
CA SER A 8 -15.59 0.71 -1.45
C SER A 8 -16.98 0.11 -1.47
N ASN A 9 -17.14 -1.15 -1.89
CA ASN A 9 -18.44 -1.79 -1.85
C ASN A 9 -18.97 -1.90 -0.41
N TRP A 10 -18.11 -2.30 0.53
CA TRP A 10 -18.44 -2.32 1.95
C TRP A 10 -18.72 -0.92 2.52
N TYR A 11 -18.02 0.11 2.03
CA TYR A 11 -18.16 1.48 2.52
C TYR A 11 -19.46 2.14 2.07
N PHE A 12 -19.78 2.09 0.77
CA PHE A 12 -20.92 2.79 0.18
C PHE A 12 -22.24 2.01 0.33
N TYR A 13 -22.21 0.69 0.18
CA TYR A 13 -23.43 -0.14 0.11
C TYR A 13 -23.75 -0.89 1.41
N ARG A 14 -23.20 -0.45 2.55
CA ARG A 14 -23.32 -1.14 3.83
C ARG A 14 -24.76 -1.30 4.35
N HIS A 15 -25.62 -0.33 4.02
CA HIS A 15 -26.97 -0.23 4.54
C HIS A 15 -28.03 -0.71 3.54
N GLU A 16 -27.62 -1.18 2.37
CA GLU A 16 -28.54 -1.70 1.37
C GLU A 16 -28.83 -3.20 1.65
N PRO A 17 -30.10 -3.57 1.86
CA PRO A 17 -30.48 -4.91 2.31
C PRO A 17 -30.41 -6.01 1.23
N GLU A 18 -30.08 -5.68 -0.03
CA GLU A 18 -30.12 -6.60 -1.18
C GLU A 18 -28.75 -6.90 -1.81
N HIS A 19 -27.67 -7.02 -1.01
CA HIS A 19 -26.35 -7.28 -1.59
C HIS A 19 -26.02 -8.78 -1.70
N ASP A 20 -25.62 -9.19 -2.91
CA ASP A 20 -24.97 -10.46 -3.21
C ASP A 20 -23.90 -10.84 -2.17
N THR A 21 -23.75 -12.15 -1.96
CA THR A 21 -22.81 -12.74 -1.00
C THR A 21 -21.43 -12.09 -1.06
N SER A 22 -20.74 -11.89 0.08
CA SER A 22 -19.42 -11.23 0.13
C SER A 22 -18.36 -11.85 -0.79
N LYS A 23 -18.52 -13.12 -1.17
CA LYS A 23 -17.68 -13.84 -2.13
C LYS A 23 -17.89 -13.39 -3.57
N ASP A 24 -19.11 -13.02 -3.94
CA ASP A 24 -19.48 -12.57 -5.29
C ASP A 24 -18.98 -11.15 -5.53
N ILE A 25 -18.98 -10.30 -4.50
CA ILE A 25 -18.40 -8.95 -4.56
C ILE A 25 -16.88 -9.02 -4.75
N ALA A 26 -16.20 -9.94 -4.06
CA ALA A 26 -14.76 -10.12 -4.20
C ALA A 26 -14.40 -10.69 -5.58
N SER A 27 -15.15 -11.67 -6.09
CA SER A 27 -14.91 -12.25 -7.41
C SER A 27 -15.25 -11.27 -8.55
N LEU A 28 -16.31 -10.48 -8.41
CA LEU A 28 -16.69 -9.44 -9.37
C LEU A 28 -15.69 -8.28 -9.39
N SER A 29 -15.23 -7.83 -8.22
CA SER A 29 -14.21 -6.78 -8.13
C SER A 29 -12.85 -7.28 -8.65
N LEU A 30 -12.51 -8.56 -8.42
CA LEU A 30 -11.38 -9.23 -9.04
C LEU A 30 -11.50 -9.26 -10.56
N PHE A 31 -12.65 -9.70 -11.09
CA PHE A 31 -12.91 -9.78 -12.53
C PHE A 31 -12.82 -8.41 -13.21
N ARG A 32 -13.46 -7.38 -12.62
CA ARG A 32 -13.40 -6.00 -13.11
C ARG A 32 -11.98 -5.43 -13.08
N ALA A 33 -11.23 -5.72 -12.01
CA ALA A 33 -9.82 -5.32 -11.92
C ALA A 33 -8.94 -6.02 -12.97
N THR A 34 -9.20 -7.30 -13.28
CA THR A 34 -8.45 -8.07 -14.27
C THR A 34 -8.90 -7.86 -15.71
N THR A 35 -10.03 -7.21 -15.97
CA THR A 35 -10.49 -6.97 -17.35
C THR A 35 -10.42 -5.49 -17.72
N ASN A 36 -11.02 -4.59 -16.93
CA ASN A 36 -11.05 -3.16 -17.26
C ASN A 36 -9.81 -2.41 -16.76
N SER A 37 -9.23 -2.81 -15.63
CA SER A 37 -8.12 -2.06 -15.02
C SER A 37 -6.73 -2.52 -15.45
N LEU A 38 -6.58 -3.56 -16.28
CA LEU A 38 -5.25 -4.01 -16.73
C LEU A 38 -4.49 -2.93 -17.49
N GLY A 39 -5.16 -2.16 -18.35
CA GLY A 39 -4.54 -1.04 -19.06
C GLY A 39 -4.01 0.03 -18.09
N THR A 40 -4.81 0.37 -17.08
CA THR A 40 -4.48 1.32 -16.02
C THR A 40 -3.29 0.85 -15.18
N ILE A 41 -3.28 -0.43 -14.79
CA ILE A 41 -2.19 -1.03 -14.03
C ILE A 41 -0.89 -1.02 -14.86
N CYS A 42 -0.97 -1.42 -16.14
CA CYS A 42 0.17 -1.45 -17.04
C CYS A 42 0.76 -0.04 -17.27
N LEU A 43 -0.10 0.96 -17.50
CA LEU A 43 0.34 2.35 -17.66
C LEU A 43 0.99 2.90 -16.40
N GLY A 44 0.39 2.64 -15.23
CA GLY A 44 0.98 3.04 -13.94
C GLY A 44 2.36 2.42 -13.72
N SER A 45 2.50 1.11 -13.98
CA SER A 45 3.79 0.41 -13.88
C SER A 45 4.83 0.94 -14.89
N LEU A 46 4.42 1.23 -16.13
CA LEU A 46 5.33 1.74 -17.16
C LEU A 46 5.90 3.12 -16.80
N ILE A 47 5.08 4.00 -16.20
CA ILE A 47 5.53 5.31 -15.71
C ILE A 47 6.58 5.12 -14.61
N LEU A 48 6.29 4.25 -13.64
CA LEU A 48 7.19 4.00 -12.51
C LEU A 48 8.51 3.37 -12.98
N SER A 49 8.43 2.32 -13.80
CA SER A 49 9.62 1.67 -14.36
C SER A 49 10.47 2.61 -15.22
N THR A 50 9.87 3.60 -15.88
CA THR A 50 10.64 4.61 -16.62
C THR A 50 11.48 5.46 -15.67
N ILE A 51 10.93 5.86 -14.52
CA ILE A 51 11.65 6.66 -13.51
C ILE A 51 12.74 5.81 -12.84
N GLU A 52 12.44 4.57 -12.48
CA GLU A 52 13.42 3.62 -11.95
C GLU A 52 14.57 3.38 -12.94
N PHE A 53 14.26 3.26 -14.24
CA PHE A 53 15.27 3.12 -15.29
C PHE A 53 16.18 4.36 -15.39
N LEU A 54 15.61 5.56 -15.26
CA LEU A 54 16.38 6.80 -15.19
C LEU A 54 17.28 6.84 -13.95
N GLN A 55 16.79 6.41 -12.79
CA GLN A 55 17.59 6.33 -11.56
C GLN A 55 18.75 5.33 -11.71
N TRP A 56 18.47 4.15 -12.26
CA TRP A 56 19.48 3.12 -12.50
C TRP A 56 20.57 3.60 -13.45
N THR A 57 20.18 4.30 -14.52
CA THR A 57 21.13 4.89 -15.48
C THR A 57 22.00 5.96 -14.80
N ASN A 58 21.41 6.81 -13.95
CA ASN A 58 22.16 7.80 -13.17
C ASN A 58 23.13 7.16 -12.17
N TYR A 59 22.71 6.06 -11.53
CA TYR A 59 23.58 5.29 -10.65
C TYR A 59 24.80 4.72 -11.40
N LEU A 60 24.59 4.18 -12.60
CA LEU A 60 25.68 3.69 -13.46
C LEU A 60 26.64 4.82 -13.87
N LEU A 61 26.11 5.97 -14.31
CA LEU A 61 26.93 7.13 -14.67
C LEU A 61 27.74 7.64 -13.48
N ARG A 62 27.12 7.74 -12.29
CA ARG A 62 27.81 8.14 -11.06
C ARG A 62 28.97 7.19 -10.72
N LYS A 63 28.79 5.89 -10.95
CA LYS A 63 29.83 4.86 -10.71
C LYS A 63 31.01 5.01 -11.67
N ILE A 64 30.76 5.39 -12.93
CA ILE A 64 31.79 5.56 -13.95
C ILE A 64 32.54 6.90 -13.77
N THR A 65 31.83 7.98 -13.45
CA THR A 65 32.39 9.35 -13.46
C THR A 65 33.07 9.76 -12.16
N LYS A 66 33.25 8.86 -11.18
CA LYS A 66 33.99 9.07 -9.90
C LYS A 66 34.02 10.53 -9.40
N GLY A 67 32.89 11.03 -8.91
CA GLY A 67 32.88 12.20 -8.03
C GLY A 67 32.37 13.52 -8.59
N ASN A 68 31.52 13.53 -9.63
CA ASN A 68 30.85 14.76 -10.02
C ASN A 68 29.58 15.00 -9.17
N ASN A 69 29.54 16.11 -8.42
CA ASN A 69 28.45 16.46 -7.50
C ASN A 69 27.09 16.61 -8.20
N TYR A 70 27.07 16.96 -9.48
CA TYR A 70 25.84 17.10 -10.27
C TYR A 70 25.02 15.79 -10.34
N PHE A 71 25.67 14.64 -10.48
CA PHE A 71 24.97 13.34 -10.50
C PHE A 71 24.41 12.97 -9.13
N CYS A 72 25.00 13.47 -8.04
CA CYS A 72 24.47 13.26 -6.69
C CYS A 72 23.18 14.06 -6.50
N CYS A 73 23.18 15.35 -6.87
CA CYS A 73 21.98 16.18 -6.82
C CYS A 73 20.87 15.61 -7.70
N LEU A 74 21.20 15.20 -8.94
CA LEU A 74 20.23 14.60 -9.85
C LEU A 74 19.63 13.29 -9.30
N SER A 75 20.44 12.45 -8.64
CA SER A 75 19.93 11.23 -8.00
C SER A 75 18.97 11.52 -6.85
N ALA A 76 19.24 12.54 -6.04
CA ALA A 76 18.35 12.95 -4.95
C ALA A 76 17.03 13.50 -5.49
N TRP A 77 17.09 14.35 -6.53
CA TRP A 77 15.90 14.87 -7.20
C TRP A 77 15.05 13.76 -7.83
N LEU A 78 15.67 12.80 -8.52
CA LEU A 78 14.95 11.67 -9.10
C LEU A 78 14.31 10.78 -8.02
N SER A 79 14.98 10.56 -6.89
CA SER A 79 14.43 9.79 -5.77
C SER A 79 13.21 10.48 -5.16
N PHE A 80 13.24 11.81 -5.06
CA PHE A 80 12.10 12.59 -4.57
C PHE A 80 10.91 12.53 -5.54
N ILE A 81 11.17 12.68 -6.84
CA ILE A 81 10.15 12.58 -7.89
C ILE A 81 9.51 11.19 -7.88
N ASP A 82 10.31 10.13 -7.74
CA ASP A 82 9.84 8.76 -7.67
C ASP A 82 8.92 8.51 -6.47
N GLY A 83 9.27 9.05 -5.30
CA GLY A 83 8.40 8.98 -4.12
C GLY A 83 7.04 9.66 -4.34
N ILE A 84 7.02 10.84 -4.95
CA ILE A 84 5.78 11.58 -5.23
C ILE A 84 4.94 10.84 -6.27
N ILE A 85 5.54 10.46 -7.40
CA ILE A 85 4.83 9.80 -8.50
C ILE A 85 4.35 8.42 -8.06
N GLY A 86 5.15 7.67 -7.29
CA GLY A 86 4.77 6.39 -6.72
C GLY A 86 3.57 6.48 -5.80
N ASN A 87 3.54 7.48 -4.91
CA ASN A 87 2.37 7.71 -4.05
C ASN A 87 1.13 8.08 -4.88
N LEU A 88 1.24 9.04 -5.81
CA LEU A 88 0.13 9.44 -6.68
C LEU A 88 -0.40 8.27 -7.53
N ASN A 89 0.50 7.44 -8.06
CA ASN A 89 0.14 6.27 -8.86
C ASN A 89 -0.62 5.23 -8.01
N ASN A 90 -0.18 4.97 -6.78
CA ASN A 90 -0.91 4.08 -5.87
C ASN A 90 -2.32 4.59 -5.59
N TYR A 91 -2.49 5.87 -5.24
CA TYR A 91 -3.81 6.45 -5.01
C TYR A 91 -4.67 6.48 -6.28
N ALA A 92 -4.09 6.75 -7.45
CA ALA A 92 -4.80 6.67 -8.72
C ALA A 92 -5.28 5.25 -9.04
N LEU A 93 -4.49 4.22 -8.73
CA LEU A 93 -4.87 2.81 -8.91
C LEU A 93 -5.95 2.39 -7.91
N ILE A 94 -5.92 2.89 -6.68
CA ILE A 94 -6.99 2.68 -5.70
C ILE A 94 -8.27 3.35 -6.23
N TYR A 95 -8.21 4.60 -6.69
CA TYR A 95 -9.35 5.33 -7.25
C TYR A 95 -9.95 4.61 -8.47
N ALA A 96 -9.10 4.17 -9.39
CA ALA A 96 -9.53 3.41 -10.57
C ALA A 96 -10.21 2.08 -10.19
N GLY A 97 -9.79 1.47 -9.08
CA GLY A 97 -10.43 0.27 -8.53
C GLY A 97 -11.81 0.52 -7.91
N ILE A 98 -12.06 1.73 -7.44
CA ILE A 98 -13.35 2.13 -6.84
C ILE A 98 -14.33 2.56 -7.94
N SER A 99 -13.91 3.48 -8.81
CA SER A 99 -14.77 4.09 -9.83
C SER A 99 -14.89 3.24 -11.10
N GLY A 100 -13.88 2.43 -11.42
CA GLY A 100 -13.78 1.71 -12.69
C GLY A 100 -13.48 2.62 -13.89
N GLU A 101 -13.08 3.87 -13.66
CA GLU A 101 -12.77 4.87 -14.68
C GLU A 101 -11.38 4.67 -15.32
N SER A 102 -11.14 5.34 -16.46
CA SER A 102 -9.84 5.33 -17.13
C SER A 102 -8.70 5.84 -16.23
N PHE A 103 -7.45 5.43 -16.50
CA PHE A 103 -6.27 5.86 -15.73
C PHE A 103 -6.12 7.39 -15.69
N TYR A 104 -6.34 8.06 -16.82
CA TYR A 104 -6.17 9.51 -16.92
C TYR A 104 -7.16 10.25 -16.02
N THR A 105 -8.44 9.88 -16.09
CA THR A 105 -9.49 10.46 -15.22
C THR A 105 -9.19 10.18 -13.75
N SER A 106 -8.80 8.93 -13.44
CA SER A 106 -8.48 8.51 -12.07
C SER A 106 -7.27 9.24 -11.51
N ALA A 107 -6.22 9.46 -12.31
CA ALA A 107 -5.02 10.18 -11.90
C ALA A 107 -5.31 11.66 -11.63
N ILE A 108 -6.12 12.32 -12.47
CA ILE A 108 -6.53 13.72 -12.25
C ILE A 108 -7.31 13.86 -10.95
N MET A 109 -8.29 12.98 -10.72
CA MET A 109 -9.10 13.03 -9.50
C MET A 109 -8.26 12.72 -8.27
N ALA A 110 -7.43 11.68 -8.32
CA ALA A 110 -6.51 11.35 -7.24
C ALA A 110 -5.55 12.50 -6.93
N THR A 111 -5.04 13.21 -7.95
CA THR A 111 -4.17 14.38 -7.75
C THR A 111 -4.90 15.57 -7.11
N LYS A 112 -6.16 15.82 -7.50
CA LYS A 112 -6.99 16.88 -6.87
C LYS A 112 -7.30 16.56 -5.42
N LEU A 113 -7.63 15.30 -5.12
CA LEU A 113 -7.82 14.78 -3.76
C LEU A 113 -6.54 14.90 -2.95
N PHE A 114 -5.40 14.50 -3.54
CA PHE A 114 -4.06 14.62 -2.94
C PHE A 114 -3.76 16.06 -2.51
N HIS A 115 -3.95 17.04 -3.39
CA HIS A 115 -3.64 18.44 -3.11
C HIS A 115 -4.55 19.07 -2.04
N ARG A 116 -5.81 18.61 -1.91
CA ARG A 116 -6.79 19.22 -0.98
C ARG A 116 -6.74 18.64 0.43
N ASN A 117 -6.48 17.33 0.56
CA ASN A 117 -6.73 16.61 1.81
C ASN A 117 -5.54 15.75 2.33
N LEU A 118 -4.47 15.52 1.55
CA LEU A 118 -3.45 14.51 1.91
C LEU A 118 -2.21 15.02 2.67
N ILE A 119 -1.97 16.33 2.73
CA ILE A 119 -0.77 16.85 3.41
C ILE A 119 -0.74 16.47 4.90
N PRO A 120 -1.84 16.58 5.69
CA PRO A 120 -1.83 16.14 7.09
C PRO A 120 -1.97 14.61 7.26
N GLY A 121 -2.66 13.93 6.33
CA GLY A 121 -2.87 12.47 6.41
C GLY A 121 -1.59 11.65 6.17
N LEU A 122 -0.64 12.17 5.38
CA LEU A 122 0.57 11.45 4.99
C LEU A 122 1.53 11.21 6.17
N GLU A 123 1.66 12.16 7.10
CA GLU A 123 2.57 12.01 8.23
C GLU A 123 2.16 10.86 9.14
N ASN A 124 0.86 10.73 9.42
CA ASN A 124 0.34 9.67 10.27
C ASN A 124 0.33 8.30 9.57
N ASP A 125 0.14 8.28 8.25
CA ASP A 125 0.28 7.07 7.44
C ASP A 125 1.72 6.51 7.53
N VAL A 126 2.73 7.38 7.47
CA VAL A 126 4.14 6.98 7.67
C VAL A 126 4.36 6.39 9.07
N VAL A 127 3.80 7.01 10.12
CA VAL A 127 3.90 6.48 11.48
C VAL A 127 3.24 5.10 11.59
N THR A 128 2.04 4.94 11.03
CA THR A 128 1.30 3.66 11.04
C THR A 128 2.08 2.57 10.30
N LYS A 129 2.68 2.90 9.15
CA LYS A 129 3.57 2.01 8.39
C LYS A 129 4.77 1.56 9.23
N ILE A 130 5.43 2.48 9.92
CA ILE A 130 6.59 2.17 10.77
C ILE A 130 6.18 1.24 11.92
N VAL A 131 5.08 1.55 12.60
CA VAL A 131 4.59 0.75 13.74
C VAL A 131 4.25 -0.67 13.31
N LEU A 132 3.52 -0.85 12.21
CA LEU A 132 3.17 -2.18 11.70
C LEU A 132 4.42 -2.96 11.25
N TYR A 133 5.39 -2.28 10.63
CA TYR A 133 6.63 -2.92 10.20
C TYR A 133 7.47 -3.41 11.39
N ILE A 134 7.63 -2.58 12.43
CA ILE A 134 8.34 -2.97 13.65
C ILE A 134 7.62 -4.14 14.33
N GLY A 135 6.28 -4.09 14.42
CA GLY A 135 5.48 -5.18 14.98
C GLY A 135 5.71 -6.51 14.24
N SER A 136 5.75 -6.48 12.91
CA SER A 136 6.02 -7.64 12.07
C SER A 136 7.39 -8.28 12.36
N ILE A 137 8.42 -7.44 12.50
CA ILE A 137 9.79 -7.90 12.83
C ILE A 137 9.83 -8.55 14.22
N ILE A 138 9.19 -7.93 15.22
CA ILE A 138 9.17 -8.45 16.59
C ILE A 138 8.52 -9.83 16.64
N VAL A 139 7.37 -10.00 15.99
CA VAL A 139 6.67 -11.30 15.95
C VAL A 139 7.53 -12.37 15.29
N ALA A 140 8.19 -12.04 14.19
CA ALA A 140 9.09 -12.98 13.50
C ALA A 140 10.29 -13.38 14.37
N LEU A 141 10.92 -12.42 15.06
CA LEU A 141 12.05 -12.67 15.95
C LEU A 141 11.66 -13.53 17.16
N LEU A 142 10.51 -13.23 17.79
CA LEU A 142 10.00 -14.01 18.91
C LEU A 142 9.68 -15.46 18.51
N CYS A 143 9.07 -15.65 17.34
CA CYS A 143 8.76 -16.98 16.82
C CYS A 143 10.04 -17.78 16.53
N GLY A 144 10.99 -17.18 15.80
CA GLY A 144 12.28 -17.82 15.51
C GLY A 144 13.09 -18.16 16.76
N PHE A 145 13.11 -17.26 17.75
CA PHE A 145 13.82 -17.48 19.01
C PHE A 145 13.16 -18.57 19.86
N ALA A 146 11.83 -18.58 19.95
CA ALA A 146 11.09 -19.63 20.64
C ALA A 146 11.33 -21.02 20.01
N THR A 147 11.32 -21.10 18.68
CA THR A 147 11.60 -22.36 17.97
C THR A 147 13.04 -22.81 18.16
N PHE A 148 14.01 -21.88 18.18
CA PHE A 148 15.41 -22.22 18.46
C PHE A 148 15.59 -22.83 19.85
N ILE A 149 15.02 -22.20 20.88
CA ILE A 149 15.07 -22.73 22.26
C ILE A 149 14.43 -24.12 22.32
N TYR A 150 13.26 -24.28 21.70
CA TYR A 150 12.56 -25.56 21.68
C TYR A 150 13.37 -26.65 20.97
N ALA A 151 13.99 -26.35 19.83
CA ALA A 151 14.78 -27.31 19.07
C ALA A 151 16.05 -27.75 19.82
N VAL A 152 16.72 -26.84 20.51
CA VAL A 152 17.92 -27.15 21.32
C VAL A 152 17.54 -27.97 22.56
N HIS A 153 16.46 -27.60 23.26
CA HIS A 153 16.10 -28.24 24.53
C HIS A 153 15.38 -29.59 24.35
N SER A 154 14.48 -29.70 23.37
CA SER A 154 13.63 -30.89 23.19
C SER A 154 14.22 -31.95 22.27
N LEU A 155 14.97 -31.57 21.22
CA LEU A 155 15.46 -32.53 20.21
C LEU A 155 16.94 -32.89 20.38
N GLN A 156 17.72 -32.14 21.18
CA GLN A 156 19.19 -32.32 21.36
C GLN A 156 19.96 -32.56 20.04
N SER A 157 19.45 -32.04 18.92
CA SER A 157 20.00 -32.27 17.58
C SER A 157 20.78 -31.05 17.12
N SER A 158 21.99 -31.28 16.59
CA SER A 158 22.89 -30.24 16.07
C SER A 158 22.25 -29.38 14.96
N TYR A 159 21.16 -29.85 14.35
CA TYR A 159 20.42 -29.15 13.29
C TYR A 159 19.32 -28.19 13.78
N GLY A 160 19.18 -27.95 15.10
CA GLY A 160 18.14 -27.07 15.64
C GLY A 160 18.17 -25.63 15.13
N TYR A 161 19.35 -25.12 14.73
CA TYR A 161 19.50 -23.80 14.12
C TYR A 161 18.76 -23.67 12.77
N VAL A 162 18.73 -24.76 11.97
CA VAL A 162 18.04 -24.76 10.67
C VAL A 162 16.53 -24.60 10.87
N ALA A 163 15.96 -25.33 11.83
CA ALA A 163 14.54 -25.20 12.18
C ALA A 163 14.18 -23.79 12.68
N GLY A 164 15.06 -23.19 13.50
CA GLY A 164 14.90 -21.80 13.96
C GLY A 164 14.89 -20.78 12.83
N ILE A 165 15.75 -20.94 11.81
CA ILE A 165 15.76 -20.06 10.63
C ILE A 165 14.46 -20.15 9.85
N PHE A 166 13.99 -21.36 9.52
CA PHE A 166 12.73 -21.52 8.78
C PHE A 166 11.54 -20.97 9.57
N ALA A 167 11.53 -21.17 10.89
CA ALA A 167 10.52 -20.64 11.79
C ALA A 167 10.60 -19.12 12.00
N ALA A 168 11.72 -18.45 11.67
CA ALA A 168 11.79 -16.99 11.63
C ALA A 168 11.32 -16.44 10.28
N ILE A 169 11.72 -17.09 9.18
CA ILE A 169 11.47 -16.62 7.81
C ILE A 169 9.99 -16.72 7.44
N ILE A 170 9.34 -17.85 7.73
CA ILE A 170 7.95 -18.08 7.31
C ILE A 170 7.00 -17.06 7.97
N PRO A 171 7.02 -16.84 9.30
CA PRO A 171 6.15 -15.85 9.94
C PRO A 171 6.49 -14.42 9.54
N TYR A 172 7.76 -14.11 9.27
CA TYR A 172 8.16 -12.81 8.75
C TYR A 172 7.42 -12.47 7.45
N TYR A 173 7.44 -13.37 6.47
CA TYR A 173 6.74 -13.13 5.20
C TYR A 173 5.23 -13.06 5.35
N ILE A 174 4.62 -13.91 6.20
CA ILE A 174 3.18 -13.88 6.45
C ILE A 174 2.76 -12.56 7.12
N SER A 175 3.49 -12.13 8.15
CA SER A 175 3.22 -10.90 8.86
C SER A 175 3.43 -9.66 7.98
N GLN A 176 4.45 -9.69 7.13
CA GLN A 176 4.70 -8.63 6.15
C GLN A 176 3.56 -8.54 5.13
N PHE A 177 3.09 -9.68 4.62
CA PHE A 177 1.94 -9.73 3.72
C PHE A 177 0.68 -9.14 4.37
N TYR A 178 0.38 -9.52 5.62
CA TYR A 178 -0.75 -8.96 6.36
C TYR A 178 -0.64 -7.44 6.56
N THR A 179 0.55 -6.96 6.90
CA THR A 179 0.84 -5.53 7.06
C THR A 179 0.55 -4.75 5.78
N HIS A 180 0.99 -5.27 4.63
CA HIS A 180 0.71 -4.66 3.33
C HIS A 180 -0.79 -4.68 2.98
N LEU A 181 -1.51 -5.77 3.31
CA LEU A 181 -2.96 -5.84 3.12
C LEU A 181 -3.69 -4.80 3.95
N MET A 182 -3.35 -4.66 5.23
CA MET A 182 -3.95 -3.67 6.12
C MET A 182 -3.70 -2.25 5.60
N MET A 183 -2.48 -1.96 5.18
CA MET A 183 -2.12 -0.64 4.64
C MET A 183 -2.98 -0.25 3.43
N ASN A 184 -3.05 -1.14 2.44
CA ASN A 184 -3.88 -0.91 1.25
C ASN A 184 -5.38 -0.77 1.59
N THR A 185 -5.83 -1.38 2.70
CA THR A 185 -7.21 -1.26 3.19
C THR A 185 -7.46 0.11 3.77
N VAL A 186 -6.53 0.61 4.59
CA VAL A 186 -6.62 1.95 5.19
C VAL A 186 -6.60 3.02 4.10
N ASP A 187 -5.68 2.94 3.14
CA ASP A 187 -5.59 3.87 2.01
C ASP A 187 -6.88 3.89 1.18
N ALA A 188 -7.46 2.72 0.92
CA ALA A 188 -8.73 2.61 0.21
C ALA A 188 -9.91 3.21 1.00
N ALA A 189 -9.98 2.95 2.31
CA ALA A 189 -11.03 3.48 3.18
C ALA A 189 -10.91 5.01 3.32
N PHE A 190 -9.69 5.52 3.46
CA PHE A 190 -9.42 6.96 3.50
C PHE A 190 -9.82 7.62 2.17
N LEU A 191 -9.52 7.00 1.04
CA LEU A 191 -9.94 7.52 -0.27
C LEU A 191 -11.48 7.53 -0.41
N CYS A 192 -12.18 6.49 0.07
CA CYS A 192 -13.65 6.49 0.09
C CYS A 192 -14.21 7.62 0.95
N TYR A 193 -13.63 7.85 2.13
CA TYR A 193 -13.97 8.98 3.00
C TYR A 193 -13.75 10.32 2.30
N ALA A 194 -12.61 10.50 1.64
CA ALA A 194 -12.28 11.74 0.94
C ALA A 194 -13.22 12.03 -0.24
N ILE A 195 -13.70 10.99 -0.93
CA ILE A 195 -14.74 11.08 -1.96
C ILE A 195 -16.08 11.53 -1.34
N ASP A 196 -16.51 10.90 -0.24
CA ASP A 196 -17.75 11.24 0.44
C ASP A 196 -17.75 12.69 0.96
N PHE A 197 -16.61 13.12 1.50
CA PHE A 197 -16.39 14.50 1.95
C PHE A 197 -16.53 15.51 0.81
N ASP A 198 -15.95 15.24 -0.37
CA ASP A 198 -16.08 16.13 -1.54
C ASP A 198 -17.50 16.17 -2.12
N MET A 199 -18.26 15.08 -1.96
CA MET A 199 -19.67 14.99 -2.36
C MET A 199 -20.66 15.55 -1.33
N ASN A 200 -20.19 15.98 -0.14
CA ASN A 200 -21.04 16.33 1.01
C ASN A 200 -22.06 15.22 1.36
N LYS A 201 -21.66 13.96 1.22
CA LYS A 201 -22.46 12.78 1.60
C LYS A 201 -21.78 12.04 2.75
N ASN A 202 -22.57 11.34 3.54
CA ASN A 202 -22.06 10.57 4.66
C ASN A 202 -22.72 9.19 4.67
N HIS A 203 -22.08 8.22 4.01
CA HIS A 203 -22.54 6.83 3.98
C HIS A 203 -22.08 6.05 5.23
N CYS A 204 -21.03 6.53 5.93
CA CYS A 204 -20.49 5.87 7.11
C CYS A 204 -20.04 6.87 8.20
N ASN A 205 -20.94 7.14 9.15
CA ASN A 205 -20.70 8.01 10.30
C ASN A 205 -19.43 7.62 11.09
N LYS A 206 -19.19 6.31 11.29
CA LYS A 206 -18.03 5.82 12.06
C LYS A 206 -16.70 6.11 11.38
N ALA A 207 -16.66 6.06 10.05
CA ALA A 207 -15.45 6.41 9.30
C ALA A 207 -15.23 7.92 9.30
N HIS A 208 -16.30 8.70 9.13
CA HIS A 208 -16.25 10.16 9.27
C HIS A 208 -15.74 10.57 10.65
N GLU A 209 -16.24 9.98 11.73
CA GLU A 209 -15.79 10.28 13.10
C GLU A 209 -14.32 9.90 13.34
N ALA A 210 -13.88 8.74 12.84
CA ALA A 210 -12.49 8.34 12.91
C ALA A 210 -11.59 9.35 12.18
N PHE A 211 -11.83 9.58 10.88
CA PHE A 211 -10.96 10.43 10.05
C PHE A 211 -11.08 11.93 10.34
N TYR A 212 -12.23 12.42 10.81
CA TYR A 212 -12.42 13.80 11.22
C TYR A 212 -11.61 14.11 12.49
N ASN A 213 -11.64 13.21 13.48
CA ASN A 213 -10.81 13.36 14.69
C ASN A 213 -9.30 13.26 14.37
N PHE A 214 -8.92 12.52 13.33
CA PHE A 214 -7.53 12.46 12.84
C PHE A 214 -7.04 13.73 12.16
N ASN A 215 -7.92 14.61 11.66
CA ASN A 215 -7.55 15.82 10.92
C ASN A 215 -7.50 17.09 11.80
N ILE A 216 -7.81 16.96 13.10
CA ILE A 216 -7.91 18.08 14.07
C ILE A 216 -6.71 18.09 15.05
N GLN A 217 -5.79 17.12 14.97
CA GLN A 217 -4.52 17.12 15.71
C GLN A 217 -3.37 17.58 14.83
#